data_AF-A0AA42ZBA7-F1
#
_entry.id   AF-A0AA42ZBA7-F1
#
_cell.length_a   1.000
_cell.length_b   1.000
_cell.length_c   1.000
_cell.angle_alpha   90.00
_cell.angle_beta   90.00
_cell.angle_gamma   90.00
#
_symmetry.space_group_name_H-M   'P 1'
#
loop_
_entity.id
_entity.type
_entity.pdbx_description
1 polymer ?
#
loop_
_entity_poly.entity_id
_entity_poly.type
_entity_poly.pdbx_seq_one_letter_code
_entity_poly.pdbx_strand_id
1 'polypeptide(L)' 'MYAVLDIETTGGQFNEEGITEIAIHRFDGQVVKDQFISLINPEREIQPYVANLTGIDEKMVRTAPKFHEVAKRVVEITQ' A
#
# COMPACT_ATOMS: atom_id res chain seq x y z
N MET A 1 -13.84 -8.47 -14.84
CA MET A 1 -12.52 -8.17 -14.24
C MET A 1 -12.76 -7.75 -12.82
N TYR A 2 -11.92 -8.20 -11.90
CA TYR A 2 -11.95 -7.82 -10.48
C TYR A 2 -10.56 -7.38 -10.04
N ALA A 3 -10.50 -6.52 -9.03
CA ALA A 3 -9.26 -6.15 -8.36
C ALA A 3 -9.40 -6.48 -6.87
N VAL A 4 -8.44 -7.20 -6.32
CA VAL A 4 -8.29 -7.39 -4.87
C VAL A 4 -7.17 -6.47 -4.41
N LEU A 5 -7.48 -5.68 -3.38
CA LEU A 5 -6.56 -4.73 -2.77
C LEU A 5 -6.29 -5.17 -1.34
N ASP A 6 -5.03 -5.12 -0.96
CA ASP A 6 -4.55 -5.26 0.41
C ASP A 6 -3.66 -4.07 0.74
N ILE A 7 -3.86 -3.47 1.91
CA ILE A 7 -3.25 -2.19 2.29
C ILE A 7 -2.78 -2.30 3.73
N GLU A 8 -1.52 -1.96 3.93
CA GLU A 8 -0.95 -1.76 5.26
C GLU A 8 -0.85 -0.27 5.58
N THR A 9 -1.04 0.08 6.84
CA THR A 9 -1.05 1.47 7.30
C THR A 9 -0.02 1.71 8.39
N THR A 10 0.11 2.95 8.84
CA THR A 10 1.00 3.33 9.95
C THR A 10 0.47 2.91 11.33
N GLY A 11 -0.80 2.52 11.43
CA GLY A 11 -1.53 2.46 12.70
C GLY A 11 -1.82 3.86 13.23
N GLY A 12 -3.06 4.14 13.63
CA GLY A 12 -3.48 5.47 14.05
C GLY A 12 -4.93 5.54 14.48
N GLN A 13 -5.37 6.74 14.85
CA GLN A 13 -6.80 7.01 14.95
C GLN A 13 -7.41 7.02 13.53
N PHE A 14 -8.71 6.76 13.46
CA PHE A 14 -9.47 6.92 12.23
C PHE A 14 -9.21 8.31 11.61
N ASN A 15 -8.92 8.36 10.31
CA ASN A 15 -8.49 9.55 9.54
C ASN A 15 -7.09 10.13 9.84
N GLU A 16 -6.28 9.49 10.69
CA GLU A 16 -4.91 9.94 11.01
C GLU A 16 -3.84 8.95 10.53
N GLU A 17 -4.19 7.98 9.68
CA GLU A 17 -3.28 6.97 9.17
C GLU A 17 -2.69 7.34 7.80
N GLY A 18 -1.49 6.83 7.54
CA GLY A 18 -0.85 6.86 6.22
C GLY A 18 -0.69 5.43 5.69
N ILE A 19 -0.62 5.29 4.38
CA ILE A 19 -0.40 3.99 3.73
C ILE A 19 1.10 3.67 3.72
N THR A 20 1.47 2.46 4.15
CA THR A 20 2.86 1.96 4.15
C THR A 20 3.11 0.93 3.05
N GLU A 21 2.08 0.20 2.61
CA GLU A 21 2.13 -0.71 1.48
C GLU A 21 0.79 -0.74 0.73
N ILE A 22 0.87 -0.93 -0.59
CA ILE A 22 -0.28 -1.26 -1.43
C ILE A 22 0.05 -2.50 -2.25
N ALA A 23 -0.80 -3.51 -2.17
CA ALA A 23 -0.81 -4.65 -3.08
C ALA A 23 -2.16 -4.72 -3.82
N ILE A 24 -2.10 -4.84 -5.15
CA ILE A 24 -3.27 -4.93 -6.01
C ILE A 24 -3.07 -6.08 -6.99
N HIS A 25 -4.01 -7.02 -7.02
CA HIS A 25 -4.10 -8.07 -8.01
C HIS A 25 -5.36 -7.92 -8.85
N ARG A 26 -5.19 -7.73 -10.17
CA ARG A 26 -6.29 -7.69 -11.13
C ARG A 26 -6.45 -9.06 -11.79
N PHE A 27 -7.65 -9.62 -11.79
CA PHE A 27 -7.91 -10.97 -12.27
C PHE A 27 -9.24 -11.09 -13.03
N ASP A 28 -9.34 -12.10 -13.88
CA ASP A 28 -10.53 -12.39 -14.71
C ASP A 28 -11.51 -13.38 -14.05
N GLY A 29 -11.21 -13.82 -12.83
CA GLY A 29 -11.92 -14.86 -12.10
C GLY A 29 -11.20 -16.21 -12.09
N GLN A 30 -10.16 -16.38 -12.90
CA GLN A 30 -9.35 -17.61 -12.95
C GLN A 30 -7.86 -17.33 -12.75
N VAL A 31 -7.33 -16.27 -13.39
CA VAL A 31 -5.90 -15.95 -13.32
C VAL A 31 -5.65 -14.46 -13.14
N VAL A 32 -4.53 -14.13 -12.50
CA VAL A 32 -4.02 -12.76 -12.39
C VAL A 32 -3.59 -12.28 -13.77
N LYS A 33 -4.12 -11.12 -14.19
CA LYS A 33 -3.80 -10.45 -15.45
C LYS A 33 -2.85 -9.27 -15.27
N ASP A 34 -2.87 -8.66 -14.10
CA ASP A 34 -2.01 -7.53 -13.76
C ASP A 34 -1.80 -7.49 -12.24
N GLN A 35 -0.66 -6.96 -11.81
CA GLN A 35 -0.35 -6.75 -10.40
C GLN A 35 0.42 -5.45 -10.19
N PHE A 36 0.20 -4.84 -9.03
CA PHE A 36 0.95 -3.69 -8.56
C PHE A 36 1.22 -3.87 -7.07
N ILE A 37 2.49 -3.86 -6.68
CA ILE A 37 2.92 -3.98 -5.29
C ILE A 37 3.99 -2.92 -5.05
N SER A 38 3.81 -2.11 -4.02
CA SER A 38 4.78 -1.08 -3.65
C SER A 38 4.69 -0.77 -2.17
N LEU A 39 5.85 -0.64 -1.53
CA LEU A 39 5.95 0.17 -0.32
C LEU A 39 5.60 1.63 -0.66
N ILE A 40 5.07 2.34 0.31
CA ILE A 40 4.66 3.74 0.19
C ILE A 40 5.28 4.51 1.33
N ASN A 41 5.83 5.68 1.04
CA ASN A 41 6.24 6.62 2.09
C ASN A 41 4.98 7.28 2.66
N PRO A 42 4.61 7.01 3.93
CA PRO A 42 3.38 7.53 4.54
C PRO A 42 3.49 9.00 4.95
N GLU A 43 4.67 9.61 4.83
CA GLU A 43 5.00 10.97 5.27
C GLU A 43 4.69 11.22 6.76
N ARG A 44 4.72 10.16 7.58
CA ARG A 44 4.52 10.17 9.03
C ARG A 44 5.13 8.92 9.69
N GLU A 45 5.18 8.93 11.01
CA GLU A 45 5.71 7.80 11.78
C GLU A 45 4.76 6.59 11.79
N ILE A 46 5.35 5.40 11.70
CA ILE A 46 4.70 4.10 11.90
C ILE A 46 4.70 3.77 13.39
N GLN A 47 3.54 3.42 13.95
CA GLN A 47 3.46 3.00 15.34
C GLN A 47 4.30 1.73 15.56
N PRO A 48 5.07 1.63 16.67
CA PRO A 48 5.92 0.47 16.92
C PRO A 48 5.18 -0.88 16.90
N TYR A 49 3.93 -0.91 17.38
CA TYR A 49 3.11 -2.13 17.32
C TYR A 49 2.83 -2.55 15.88
N VAL A 50 2.52 -1.61 14.99
CA VAL A 50 2.23 -1.91 13.58
C VAL A 50 3.49 -2.32 12.83
N ALA A 51 4.61 -1.62 13.04
CA ALA A 51 5.90 -2.04 12.48
C ALA A 51 6.28 -3.48 12.89
N ASN A 52 6.01 -3.86 14.14
CA ASN A 52 6.23 -5.23 14.61
C ASN A 52 5.23 -6.24 14.02
N LEU A 53 3.99 -5.84 13.78
CA LEU A 53 2.93 -6.69 13.24
C LEU A 53 3.14 -6.99 11.75
N THR A 54 3.43 -5.95 10.96
CA THR A 54 3.56 -6.04 9.49
C THR A 54 5.00 -6.32 9.05
N GLY A 55 5.99 -6.01 9.91
CA GLY A 55 7.41 -6.08 9.57
C GLY A 55 7.90 -4.89 8.73
N ILE A 56 7.05 -3.90 8.44
CA ILE A 56 7.41 -2.71 7.67
C ILE A 56 7.92 -1.63 8.62
N ASP A 57 9.19 -1.25 8.48
CA ASP A 57 9.81 -0.22 9.31
C ASP A 57 10.07 1.11 8.58
N GLU A 58 10.39 2.14 9.37
CA GLU A 58 10.73 3.49 8.92
C GLU A 58 11.90 3.57 7.94
N LYS A 59 12.78 2.58 7.90
CA LYS A 59 13.92 2.58 6.96
C LYS A 59 13.47 2.09 5.60
N MET A 60 12.58 1.11 5.56
CA MET A 60 12.02 0.54 4.33
C MET A 60 11.19 1.57 3.54
N VAL A 61 10.36 2.36 4.23
CA VAL A 61 9.43 3.30 3.57
C VAL A 61 10.03 4.67 3.28
N ARG A 62 11.18 5.02 3.88
CA ARG A 62 11.80 6.36 3.75
C ARG A 62 12.09 6.76 2.31
N THR A 63 12.55 5.81 1.50
CA THR A 63 12.89 6.02 0.09
C THR A 63 11.83 5.48 -0.86
N ALA A 64 10.72 4.97 -0.33
CA ALA A 64 9.59 4.53 -1.12
C ALA A 64 8.87 5.73 -1.76
N PRO A 65 8.14 5.54 -2.88
CA PRO A 65 7.34 6.61 -3.45
C PRO A 65 6.24 7.04 -2.49
N LYS A 66 5.88 8.32 -2.52
CA LYS A 66 4.67 8.84 -1.88
C LYS A 66 3.44 8.36 -2.65
N PHE A 67 2.29 8.31 -1.98
CA PHE A 67 1.06 7.81 -2.61
C PHE A 67 0.71 8.54 -3.92
N HIS A 68 0.86 9.87 -3.96
CA HIS A 68 0.54 10.65 -5.15
C HIS A 68 1.42 10.32 -6.36
N GLU A 69 2.61 9.74 -6.16
CA GLU A 69 3.52 9.33 -7.23
C GLU A 69 3.06 8.02 -7.89
N VAL A 70 2.31 7.18 -7.16
CA VAL A 70 1.76 5.91 -7.66
C VAL A 70 0.26 5.95 -7.95
N ALA A 71 -0.44 7.01 -7.54
CA ALA A 71 -1.89 7.13 -7.65
C ALA A 71 -2.41 6.89 -9.08
N LYS A 72 -1.68 7.37 -10.10
CA LYS A 72 -2.04 7.12 -11.50
C LYS A 72 -2.08 5.62 -11.81
N ARG A 73 -1.06 4.88 -11.37
CA ARG A 73 -0.97 3.43 -11.58
C ARG A 73 -2.08 2.68 -10.85
N VAL A 74 -2.42 3.10 -9.63
CA VAL A 74 -3.54 2.54 -8.84
C VAL A 74 -4.86 2.69 -9.58
N VAL A 75 -5.13 3.86 -10.19
CA VAL A 75 -6.34 4.08 -11.00
C VAL A 75 -6.31 3.18 -12.24
N GLU A 76 -5.19 3.13 -12.96
CA GLU A 76 -5.04 2.33 -14.17
C GLU A 76 -5.30 0.83 -13.94
N ILE A 77 -4.88 0.26 -12.80
CA ILE A 77 -5.11 -1.17 -12.50
C ILE A 77 -6.51 -1.45 -11.95
N THR A 78 -7.18 -0.47 -11.33
CA THR A 78 -8.50 -0.65 -10.70
C THR A 78 -9.69 -0.28 -11.58
N GLN A 79 -9.47 0.37 -12.72
CA GLN A 79 -10.48 0.62 -13.77
C GLN A 79 -10.58 -0.54 -14.78
#